data_AF-A0A7X8IH29-F1
#
_entry.id   AF-A0A7X8IH29-F1
#
_cell.length_a   1.000
_cell.length_b   1.000
_cell.length_c   1.000
_cell.angle_alpha   90.00
_cell.angle_beta   90.00
_cell.angle_gamma   90.00
#
_symmetry.space_group_name_H-M   'P 1'
#
loop_
_entity.id
_entity.type
_entity.pdbx_description
1 polymer ?
#
loop_
_entity_poly.entity_id
_entity_poly.type
_entity_poly.pdbx_seq_one_letter_code
_entity_poly.pdbx_strand_id
1 'polypeptide(L)'
;MTLEKQQFQHLLFKVAFCTIACDGCIDEMEIKEMKALNKASIYFKDIDLSDELDDLLVALKEKGKHIIEDLYAYLKATKLSPVQELLILEVALRLAMANKKMDENEIKFIRFLRSHLELHDEIIRDRFGAVEYLFDRDYSQDVVKNETLSDLLSTISIPELKEIKTIDFSSFKDEK
;
A
#
# COMPACT_ATOMS: atom_id res chain seq x y z
N MET A 1 7.83 8.25 20.90
CA MET A 1 7.61 9.46 20.09
C MET A 1 6.77 9.03 18.89
N THR A 2 5.70 9.76 18.60
CA THR A 2 4.85 9.51 17.41
C THR A 2 5.64 9.89 16.16
N LEU A 3 5.45 9.16 15.07
CA LEU A 3 6.13 9.41 13.80
C LEU A 3 5.93 10.86 13.34
N GLU A 4 7.01 11.53 12.92
CA GLU A 4 6.96 12.92 12.44
C GLU A 4 6.19 13.04 11.12
N LYS A 5 5.64 14.24 10.85
CA LYS A 5 4.77 14.49 9.68
C LYS A 5 5.40 14.01 8.37
N GLN A 6 6.63 14.43 8.06
CA GLN A 6 7.29 14.06 6.80
C GLN A 6 7.57 12.56 6.72
N GLN A 7 8.04 11.94 7.80
CA GLN A 7 8.27 10.50 7.84
C GLN A 7 6.97 9.71 7.60
N PHE A 8 5.84 10.20 8.13
CA PHE A 8 4.54 9.60 7.86
C PHE A 8 4.10 9.78 6.42
N GLN A 9 4.41 10.92 5.78
CA GLN A 9 4.12 11.14 4.37
C GLN A 9 4.87 10.12 3.48
N HIS A 10 6.15 9.90 3.72
CA HIS A 10 6.94 8.87 3.02
C HIS A 10 6.36 7.46 3.24
N LEU A 11 5.99 7.11 4.47
CA LEU A 11 5.34 5.83 4.75
C LEU A 11 4.03 5.67 3.97
N LEU A 12 3.17 6.69 3.98
CA LEU A 12 1.89 6.68 3.30
C LEU A 12 2.07 6.54 1.78
N PHE A 13 3.12 7.15 1.24
CA PHE A 13 3.48 7.04 -0.16
C PHE A 13 3.98 5.65 -0.53
N LYS A 14 4.82 5.05 0.32
CA LYS A 14 5.27 3.65 0.14
C LYS A 14 4.11 2.65 0.21
N VAL A 15 3.15 2.87 1.11
CA VAL A 15 1.91 2.09 1.16
C VAL A 15 1.12 2.21 -0.14
N ALA A 16 0.95 3.45 -0.65
CA ALA A 16 0.28 3.70 -1.92
C ALA A 16 0.96 2.94 -3.07
N PHE A 17 2.29 3.03 -3.16
CA PHE A 17 3.08 2.35 -4.17
C PHE A 17 2.93 0.83 -4.09
N CYS A 18 3.12 0.26 -2.90
CA CYS A 18 3.01 -1.18 -2.73
C CYS A 18 1.61 -1.68 -3.07
N THR A 19 0.55 -0.91 -2.80
CA THR A 19 -0.83 -1.30 -3.14
C THR A 19 -0.98 -1.56 -4.64
N ILE A 20 -0.54 -0.62 -5.48
CA ILE A 20 -0.65 -0.72 -6.94
C ILE A 20 0.40 -1.65 -7.57
N ALA A 21 1.46 -2.00 -6.83
CA ALA A 21 2.54 -2.86 -7.32
C ALA A 21 2.33 -4.35 -6.99
N CYS A 22 1.25 -4.70 -6.28
CA CYS A 22 1.05 -6.05 -5.72
C CYS A 22 0.83 -7.15 -6.77
N ASP A 23 0.27 -6.82 -7.93
CA ASP A 23 0.05 -7.76 -9.03
C ASP A 23 1.29 -7.91 -9.95
N GLY A 24 2.35 -7.14 -9.68
CA GLY A 24 3.57 -7.07 -10.48
C GLY A 24 3.42 -6.37 -11.83
N CYS A 25 2.27 -5.75 -12.10
CA CYS A 25 1.96 -5.03 -13.33
C CYS A 25 1.46 -3.62 -13.01
N ILE A 26 2.37 -2.69 -12.75
CA ILE A 26 1.97 -1.28 -12.60
C ILE A 26 1.54 -0.72 -13.95
N ASP A 27 0.28 -0.33 -14.09
CA ASP A 27 -0.25 0.32 -15.30
C ASP A 27 -0.21 1.87 -15.22
N GLU A 28 -0.41 2.54 -16.37
CA GLU A 28 -0.35 4.00 -16.45
C GLU A 28 -1.47 4.71 -15.66
N MET A 29 -2.63 4.07 -15.48
CA MET A 29 -3.74 4.62 -14.71
C MET A 29 -3.44 4.60 -13.22
N GLU A 30 -2.76 3.56 -12.73
CA GLU A 30 -2.35 3.46 -11.32
C GLU A 30 -1.30 4.51 -10.95
N ILE A 31 -0.31 4.73 -11.81
CA ILE A 31 0.66 5.83 -11.63
C ILE A 31 -0.05 7.19 -11.67
N LYS A 32 -1.04 7.35 -12.56
CA LYS A 32 -1.82 8.58 -12.64
C LYS A 32 -2.62 8.83 -11.37
N GLU A 33 -3.25 7.81 -10.79
CA GLU A 33 -3.97 7.93 -9.52
C GLU A 33 -3.03 8.19 -8.34
N MET A 34 -1.85 7.56 -8.33
CA MET A 34 -0.84 7.84 -7.31
C MET A 34 -0.35 9.30 -7.38
N LYS A 35 -0.11 9.83 -8.59
CA LYS A 35 0.22 11.26 -8.80
C LYS A 35 -0.96 12.18 -8.46
N ALA A 36 -2.20 11.78 -8.75
CA ALA A 36 -3.39 12.53 -8.38
C ALA A 36 -3.53 12.60 -6.86
N LEU A 37 -3.27 11.51 -6.14
CA LEU A 37 -3.24 11.49 -4.68
C LEU A 37 -2.15 12.40 -4.13
N ASN A 38 -0.93 12.35 -4.69
CA ASN A 38 0.16 13.23 -4.28
C ASN A 38 -0.22 14.72 -4.45
N LYS A 39 -0.88 15.09 -5.55
CA LYS A 39 -1.26 16.49 -5.85
C LYS A 39 -2.52 16.96 -5.13
N ALA A 40 -3.52 16.10 -4.98
CA ALA A 40 -4.85 16.48 -4.48
C ALA A 40 -5.02 16.27 -2.98
N SER A 41 -4.24 15.36 -2.39
CA SER A 41 -4.44 15.01 -0.99
C SER A 41 -3.74 15.99 -0.06
N ILE A 42 -4.47 16.45 0.95
CA ILE A 42 -3.91 17.16 2.10
C ILE A 42 -2.80 16.38 2.80
N TYR A 43 -2.77 15.05 2.64
CA TYR A 43 -1.78 14.17 3.26
C TYR A 43 -0.38 14.41 2.70
N PHE A 44 -0.24 14.70 1.41
CA PHE A 44 1.05 14.93 0.74
C PHE A 44 1.33 16.41 0.49
N LYS A 45 0.61 17.29 1.19
CA LYS A 45 0.84 18.73 1.08
C LYS A 45 2.25 19.09 1.52
N ASP A 46 2.88 19.97 0.75
CA ASP A 46 4.21 20.57 0.99
C ASP A 46 5.38 19.58 0.87
N ILE A 47 5.19 18.46 0.17
CA ILE A 47 6.26 17.51 -0.16
C ILE A 47 6.17 17.08 -1.63
N ASP A 48 7.30 17.05 -2.32
CA ASP A 48 7.40 16.46 -3.66
C ASP A 48 7.98 15.06 -3.54
N LEU A 49 7.19 14.07 -3.93
CA LEU A 49 7.51 12.64 -3.85
C LEU A 49 7.76 12.04 -5.23
N SER A 50 7.94 12.88 -6.25
CA SER A 50 8.20 12.43 -7.62
C SER A 50 9.52 11.65 -7.71
N ASP A 51 10.57 12.13 -7.05
CA ASP A 51 11.85 11.42 -7.00
C ASP A 51 11.73 10.09 -6.22
N GLU A 52 10.96 10.07 -5.13
CA GLU A 52 10.71 8.83 -4.38
C GLU A 52 9.92 7.81 -5.20
N LEU A 53 9.02 8.26 -6.08
CA LEU A 53 8.34 7.36 -7.01
C LEU A 53 9.32 6.67 -7.94
N ASP A 54 10.25 7.44 -8.52
CA ASP A 54 11.29 6.89 -9.39
C ASP A 54 12.19 5.90 -8.64
N ASP A 55 12.59 6.22 -7.40
CA ASP A 55 13.37 5.34 -6.54
C ASP A 55 12.61 4.03 -6.20
N LEU A 56 11.31 4.12 -5.89
CA LEU A 56 10.47 2.95 -5.62
C LEU A 56 10.28 2.09 -6.87
N LEU A 57 10.18 2.69 -8.05
CA LEU A 57 10.13 1.97 -9.34
C LEU A 57 11.44 1.24 -9.62
N VAL A 58 12.59 1.85 -9.34
CA VAL A 58 13.89 1.18 -9.44
C VAL A 58 13.98 0.05 -8.42
N ALA A 59 13.61 0.30 -7.16
CA ALA A 59 13.62 -0.71 -6.11
C ALA A 59 12.71 -1.90 -6.44
N LEU A 60 11.54 -1.67 -7.03
CA LEU A 60 10.66 -2.76 -7.49
C LEU A 60 11.31 -3.59 -8.61
N LYS A 61 12.02 -2.95 -9.54
CA LYS A 61 12.75 -3.65 -10.61
C LYS A 61 13.90 -4.50 -10.08
N GLU A 62 14.59 -4.04 -9.04
CA GLU A 62 15.74 -4.73 -8.47
C GLU A 62 15.36 -5.80 -7.43
N LYS A 63 14.36 -5.50 -6.60
CA LYS A 63 14.00 -6.30 -5.42
C LYS A 63 12.69 -7.06 -5.58
N GLY A 64 11.86 -6.73 -6.56
CA GLY A 64 10.53 -7.34 -6.74
C GLY A 64 9.70 -7.29 -5.45
N LYS A 65 9.17 -8.46 -5.06
CA LYS A 65 8.34 -8.61 -3.85
C LYS A 65 9.00 -8.23 -2.53
N HIS A 66 10.34 -8.17 -2.47
CA HIS A 66 11.06 -7.77 -1.26
C HIS A 66 10.80 -6.30 -0.87
N ILE A 67 10.22 -5.47 -1.75
CA ILE A 67 9.77 -4.12 -1.37
C ILE A 67 8.67 -4.14 -0.29
N ILE A 68 7.86 -5.20 -0.25
CA ILE A 68 6.83 -5.42 0.77
C ILE A 68 7.49 -5.76 2.11
N GLU A 69 8.61 -6.47 2.10
CA GLU A 69 9.40 -6.75 3.31
C GLU A 69 9.98 -5.46 3.90
N ASP A 70 10.48 -4.57 3.06
CA ASP A 70 10.99 -3.26 3.48
C ASP A 70 9.86 -2.40 4.07
N LEU A 71 8.63 -2.50 3.56
CA LEU A 71 7.46 -1.82 4.13
C LEU A 71 7.07 -2.45 5.48
N TYR A 72 7.05 -3.78 5.55
CA TYR A 72 6.73 -4.52 6.76
C TYR A 72 7.67 -4.20 7.92
N ALA A 73 8.98 -4.26 7.66
CA ALA A 73 9.99 -3.92 8.66
C ALA A 73 9.80 -2.50 9.19
N TYR A 74 9.43 -1.57 8.31
CA TYR A 74 9.16 -0.18 8.69
C TYR A 74 7.88 -0.04 9.54
N LEU A 75 6.77 -0.67 9.13
CA LEU A 75 5.51 -0.67 9.89
C LEU A 75 5.71 -1.25 11.30
N LYS A 76 6.45 -2.35 11.42
CA LYS A 76 6.73 -3.00 12.70
C LYS A 76 7.64 -2.18 13.62
N ALA A 77 8.60 -1.45 13.05
CA ALA A 77 9.52 -0.61 13.82
C ALA A 77 8.90 0.73 14.23
N THR A 78 7.75 1.09 13.67
CA THR A 78 7.15 2.41 13.81
C THR A 78 5.95 2.38 14.75
N LYS A 79 5.91 3.29 15.72
CA LYS A 79 4.71 3.49 16.54
C LYS A 79 3.76 4.46 15.87
N LEU A 80 2.65 3.93 15.35
CA LEU A 80 1.59 4.70 14.71
C LEU A 80 0.51 5.10 15.71
N SER A 81 -0.13 6.24 15.46
CA SER A 81 -1.38 6.61 16.15
C SER A 81 -2.59 6.02 15.43
N PRO A 82 -3.74 5.85 16.09
CA PRO A 82 -4.94 5.33 15.43
C PRO A 82 -5.35 6.14 14.19
N VAL A 83 -5.12 7.46 14.20
CA VAL A 83 -5.37 8.33 13.04
C VAL A 83 -4.43 7.99 11.88
N GLN A 84 -3.14 7.75 12.15
CA GLN A 84 -2.17 7.37 11.13
C GLN A 84 -2.48 5.98 10.55
N GLU A 85 -2.88 5.03 11.39
CA GLU A 85 -3.29 3.70 10.93
C GLU A 85 -4.53 3.77 10.03
N LEU A 86 -5.53 4.59 10.41
CA LEU A 86 -6.71 4.80 9.58
C LEU A 86 -6.36 5.44 8.24
N LEU A 87 -5.41 6.37 8.21
CA LEU A 87 -4.95 6.99 6.97
C LEU A 87 -4.23 6.01 6.05
N ILE A 88 -3.38 5.14 6.61
CA ILE A 88 -2.73 4.05 5.85
C ILE A 88 -3.79 3.18 5.17
N LEU A 89 -4.81 2.76 5.93
CA LEU A 89 -5.88 1.92 5.41
C LEU A 89 -6.75 2.64 4.37
N GLU A 90 -7.07 3.92 4.60
CA GLU A 90 -7.82 4.76 3.67
C GLU A 90 -7.12 4.87 2.31
N VAL A 91 -5.81 5.11 2.31
CA VAL A 91 -5.02 5.25 1.07
C VAL A 91 -4.96 3.93 0.31
N ALA A 92 -4.67 2.81 0.98
CA ALA A 92 -4.62 1.50 0.35
C ALA A 92 -5.97 1.11 -0.26
N LEU A 93 -7.08 1.30 0.48
CA LEU A 93 -8.42 1.01 -0.03
C LEU A 93 -8.78 1.89 -1.23
N ARG A 94 -8.51 3.20 -1.16
CA ARG A 94 -8.85 4.14 -2.25
C ARG A 94 -8.17 3.74 -3.55
N LEU A 95 -6.91 3.30 -3.48
CA LEU A 95 -6.14 2.87 -4.65
C LEU A 95 -6.63 1.53 -5.20
N ALA A 96 -6.74 0.51 -4.35
CA ALA A 96 -7.18 -0.82 -4.78
C ALA A 96 -8.63 -0.82 -5.32
N MET A 97 -9.48 0.11 -4.86
CA MET A 97 -10.85 0.26 -5.35
C MET A 97 -10.99 1.20 -6.55
N ALA A 98 -9.93 1.92 -6.96
CA ALA A 98 -9.98 2.90 -8.03
C ALA A 98 -10.37 2.26 -9.38
N ASN A 99 -9.91 1.02 -9.63
CA ASN A 99 -10.15 0.33 -10.90
C ASN A 99 -11.24 -0.77 -10.81
N LYS A 100 -12.36 -0.52 -10.10
CA LYS A 100 -13.63 -1.30 -10.06
C LYS A 100 -13.59 -2.82 -9.76
N LYS A 101 -12.48 -3.53 -9.96
CA LYS A 101 -12.29 -4.94 -9.64
C LYS A 101 -10.89 -5.11 -9.07
N MET A 102 -10.88 -5.27 -7.74
CA MET A 102 -9.69 -5.54 -6.98
C MET A 102 -9.17 -6.95 -7.30
N ASP A 103 -7.86 -7.08 -7.54
CA ASP A 103 -7.18 -8.36 -7.76
C ASP A 103 -6.94 -9.10 -6.44
N GLU A 104 -6.76 -10.42 -6.51
CA GLU A 104 -6.43 -11.26 -5.36
C GLU A 104 -5.14 -10.81 -4.65
N ASN A 105 -4.14 -10.30 -5.38
CA ASN A 105 -2.90 -9.82 -4.77
C ASN A 105 -3.11 -8.54 -3.96
N GLU A 106 -3.94 -7.62 -4.45
CA GLU A 106 -4.33 -6.42 -3.70
C GLU A 106 -5.12 -6.81 -2.44
N ILE A 107 -6.02 -7.80 -2.53
CA ILE A 107 -6.81 -8.26 -1.38
C ILE A 107 -5.88 -8.82 -0.31
N LYS A 108 -4.92 -9.66 -0.71
CA LYS A 108 -3.89 -10.20 0.20
C LYS A 108 -3.07 -9.09 0.84
N PHE A 109 -2.67 -8.08 0.07
CA PHE A 109 -1.91 -6.96 0.60
C PHE A 109 -2.70 -6.09 1.58
N ILE A 110 -3.97 -5.82 1.30
CA ILE A 110 -4.84 -5.07 2.23
C ILE A 110 -5.07 -5.84 3.52
N ARG A 111 -5.28 -7.16 3.46
CA ARG A 111 -5.38 -8.03 4.65
C ARG A 111 -4.09 -8.03 5.47
N PHE A 112 -2.96 -8.09 4.79
CA PHE A 112 -1.67 -7.97 5.42
C PHE A 112 -1.44 -6.61 6.08
N LEU A 113 -1.76 -5.50 5.41
CA LEU A 113 -1.69 -4.19 6.03
C LEU A 113 -2.57 -4.16 7.28
N ARG A 114 -3.82 -4.61 7.17
CA ARG A 114 -4.78 -4.66 8.28
C ARG A 114 -4.26 -5.44 9.49
N SER A 115 -3.62 -6.59 9.29
CA SER A 115 -3.10 -7.43 10.38
C SER A 115 -1.95 -6.81 11.16
N HIS A 116 -1.34 -5.74 10.62
CA HIS A 116 -0.24 -5.00 11.25
C HIS A 116 -0.65 -3.65 11.84
N LEU A 117 -1.93 -3.30 11.78
CA LEU A 117 -2.48 -2.09 12.42
C LEU A 117 -3.21 -2.47 13.71
N GLU A 118 -3.01 -1.69 14.77
CA GLU A 118 -3.62 -1.91 16.09
C GLU A 118 -5.08 -1.42 16.17
N LEU A 119 -5.69 -1.05 15.04
CA LEU A 119 -7.09 -0.63 14.96
C LEU A 119 -8.05 -1.75 15.36
N HIS A 120 -9.14 -1.38 16.05
CA HIS A 120 -10.27 -2.27 16.29
C HIS A 120 -11.21 -2.29 15.07
N ASP A 121 -11.82 -3.44 14.79
CA ASP A 121 -12.73 -3.60 13.64
C ASP A 121 -13.94 -2.65 13.72
N GLU A 122 -14.44 -2.35 14.92
CA GLU A 122 -15.48 -1.32 15.14
C GLU A 122 -15.09 0.03 14.55
N ILE A 123 -13.87 0.49 14.79
CA ILE A 123 -13.36 1.78 14.27
C ILE A 123 -13.27 1.74 12.74
N ILE A 124 -12.85 0.60 12.19
CA ILE A 124 -12.74 0.40 10.74
C ILE A 124 -14.14 0.38 10.10
N ARG A 125 -15.10 -0.31 10.71
CA ARG A 125 -16.50 -0.36 10.24
C ARG A 125 -17.16 1.00 10.28
N ASP A 126 -16.95 1.76 11.36
CA ASP A 126 -17.50 3.11 11.49
C ASP A 126 -16.91 4.07 10.44
N ARG A 127 -15.63 3.90 10.09
CA ARG A 127 -14.94 4.77 9.14
C ARG A 127 -15.19 4.41 7.67
N PHE A 128 -15.15 3.12 7.33
CA PHE A 128 -15.13 2.62 5.95
C PHE A 128 -16.36 1.78 5.58
N GLY A 129 -17.22 1.45 6.55
CA GLY A 129 -18.33 0.51 6.37
C GLY A 129 -17.90 -0.96 6.42
N ALA A 130 -18.82 -1.85 6.06
CA ALA A 130 -18.57 -3.28 5.98
C ALA A 130 -17.79 -3.64 4.69
N VAL A 131 -16.48 -3.43 4.73
CA VAL A 131 -15.55 -3.81 3.66
C VAL A 131 -15.25 -5.31 3.74
N GLU A 132 -15.78 -6.10 2.80
CA GLU A 132 -15.79 -7.57 2.80
C GLU A 132 -14.41 -8.22 3.03
N TYR A 133 -13.34 -7.60 2.54
CA TYR A 133 -11.97 -8.14 2.61
C TYR A 133 -11.19 -7.73 3.87
N LEU A 134 -11.71 -6.83 4.70
CA LEU A 134 -11.06 -6.37 5.94
C LEU A 134 -11.47 -7.15 7.19
N PHE A 135 -12.53 -7.96 7.10
CA PHE A 135 -13.10 -8.68 8.23
C PHE A 135 -13.16 -10.16 7.88
N ASP A 136 -12.22 -10.95 8.40
CA ASP A 136 -12.13 -12.36 8.00
C ASP A 136 -12.95 -13.28 8.91
N ARG A 137 -13.37 -12.85 10.11
CA ARG A 137 -14.20 -13.65 11.03
C ARG A 137 -15.06 -12.79 11.94
N ASP A 138 -16.29 -13.26 12.16
CA ASP A 138 -17.22 -12.72 13.14
C ASP A 138 -16.60 -12.72 14.55
N TYR A 139 -16.90 -11.69 15.34
CA TYR A 139 -16.23 -11.24 16.58
C TYR A 139 -16.18 -12.26 17.75
N SER A 140 -16.60 -13.50 17.55
CA SER A 140 -16.82 -14.50 18.61
C SER A 140 -15.65 -15.46 18.83
N GLN A 141 -14.58 -15.41 18.02
CA GLN A 141 -13.48 -16.36 18.10
C GLN A 141 -12.15 -15.68 17.81
N ASP A 142 -11.40 -15.44 18.90
CA ASP A 142 -9.94 -15.47 19.00
C ASP A 142 -9.10 -14.48 18.17
N VAL A 143 -8.04 -14.01 18.86
CA VAL A 143 -6.83 -13.37 18.34
C VAL A 143 -6.55 -13.82 16.91
N VAL A 144 -6.65 -12.85 15.98
CA VAL A 144 -6.29 -13.02 14.58
C VAL A 144 -4.98 -13.78 14.51
N LYS A 145 -4.99 -14.96 13.87
CA LYS A 145 -3.74 -15.61 13.48
C LYS A 145 -3.00 -14.60 12.62
N ASN A 146 -1.87 -14.10 13.13
CA ASN A 146 -0.97 -13.24 12.38
C ASN A 146 -0.66 -13.97 11.07
N GLU A 147 -1.27 -13.57 9.95
CA GLU A 147 -0.77 -13.94 8.63
C GLU A 147 0.68 -13.45 8.59
N THR A 148 1.61 -14.38 8.58
CA THR A 148 3.02 -14.01 8.66
C THR A 148 3.44 -13.42 7.32
N LEU A 149 4.45 -12.54 7.34
CA LEU A 149 5.12 -12.09 6.12
C LEU A 149 5.47 -13.27 5.19
N SER A 150 5.88 -14.41 5.75
CA SER A 150 6.19 -15.63 5.00
C SER A 150 4.95 -16.23 4.32
N ASP A 151 3.78 -16.18 4.96
CA ASP A 151 2.51 -16.65 4.39
C ASP A 151 2.05 -15.75 3.24
N LEU A 152 2.21 -14.44 3.38
CA LEU A 152 1.96 -13.49 2.29
C LEU A 152 2.91 -13.71 1.12
N LEU A 153 4.23 -13.76 1.34
CA LEU A 153 5.22 -13.86 0.26
C LEU A 153 5.24 -15.20 -0.47
N SER A 154 4.66 -16.24 0.13
CA SER A 154 4.48 -17.55 -0.49
C SER A 154 3.18 -17.66 -1.31
N THR A 155 2.19 -16.79 -1.05
CA THR A 155 0.88 -16.81 -1.71
C THR A 155 0.67 -15.65 -2.68
N ILE A 156 1.42 -14.56 -2.52
CA ILE A 156 1.50 -13.48 -3.49
C ILE A 156 2.37 -13.96 -4.65
N SER A 157 1.78 -13.95 -5.84
CA SER A 157 2.44 -14.34 -7.07
C SER A 157 2.86 -13.07 -7.82
N ILE A 158 3.84 -12.35 -7.27
CA ILE A 158 4.54 -11.31 -8.03
C ILE A 158 5.51 -12.04 -8.97
N PRO A 159 5.38 -11.94 -10.30
CA PRO A 159 6.29 -12.62 -11.20
C PRO A 159 7.74 -12.20 -10.91
N GLU A 160 8.63 -13.19 -10.73
CA GLU A 160 10.05 -12.93 -10.92
C GLU A 160 10.22 -12.46 -12.37
N LEU A 161 10.75 -11.24 -12.51
CA LEU A 161 10.77 -10.46 -13.74
C LEU A 161 11.39 -11.22 -14.93
N LYS A 162 10.55 -11.92 -15.68
CA LYS A 162 10.81 -12.26 -17.07
C LYS A 162 9.88 -11.52 -18.03
N GLU A 163 8.75 -10.99 -17.55
CA GLU A 163 7.74 -10.37 -18.42
C GLU A 163 7.08 -9.12 -17.82
N ILE A 164 7.83 -8.18 -17.23
CA ILE A 164 7.36 -6.79 -17.34
C ILE A 164 7.46 -6.49 -18.84
N LYS A 165 6.30 -6.39 -19.52
CA LYS A 165 6.24 -5.66 -20.79
C LYS A 165 6.93 -4.34 -20.52
N THR A 166 8.05 -4.09 -21.19
CA THR A 166 8.80 -2.84 -21.11
C THR A 166 7.84 -1.67 -21.30
N ILE A 167 7.32 -1.13 -20.20
CA ILE A 167 6.62 0.13 -20.20
C ILE A 167 7.72 1.17 -20.38
N ASP A 168 7.65 1.89 -21.49
CA ASP A 168 8.61 2.94 -21.81
C ASP A 168 8.22 4.19 -21.00
N PHE A 169 8.92 4.37 -19.87
CA PHE A 169 8.69 5.49 -18.96
C PHE A 169 9.37 6.80 -19.41
N SER A 170 9.99 6.83 -20.59
CA SER A 170 10.68 8.02 -21.10
C SER A 170 9.75 9.17 -21.51
N SER A 171 8.46 8.89 -21.76
CA SER A 171 7.44 9.88 -22.11
C SER A 171 6.99 10.78 -20.94
N PHE A 172 7.41 10.48 -19.71
CA PHE A 172 6.87 11.13 -18.50
C PHE A 172 7.72 12.27 -17.94
N LYS A 173 8.81 12.68 -18.63
CA LYS A 173 9.66 13.82 -18.21
C LYS A 173 9.14 15.20 -18.62
N ASP A 174 8.08 15.27 -19.42
CA ASP A 174 7.64 16.51 -20.04
C ASP A 174 6.26 16.97 -19.55
N GLU A 175 6.10 17.32 -18.28
CA GLU A 175 5.10 18.32 -17.87
C GLU A 175 5.65 19.14 -16.70
N LYS A 176 6.33 20.23 -17.08
CA LYS A 176 6.88 21.26 -16.18
C LYS A 176 5.86 22.36 -15.95
#